data_AF-T0LD91-F1
#
_entry.id   AF-T0LD91-F1
#
_cell.length_a   1.000
_cell.length_b   1.000
_cell.length_c   1.000
_cell.angle_alpha   90.00
_cell.angle_beta   90.00
_cell.angle_gamma   90.00
#
_symmetry.space_group_name_H-M   'P 1'
#
loop_
_entity.id
_entity.type
_entity.pdbx_description
1 polymer ?
#
loop_
_entity_poly.entity_id
_entity_poly.type
_entity_poly.pdbx_seq_one_letter_code
_entity_poly.pdbx_strand_id
1 'polypeptide(L)'
;MAAGYPTCDHFSRHCDVAYDGKTCEAAYGACKPVEDVVMNKVTPGGLNPYDDRVDCIEPPLCGHLGMEEITKYLNQAHVQKQIGVKDQIDFKTVNMDLNEQWSKAPELFIPTSREVAAILDKKHTRVLVINGNNDIIVNTEGVKRIFDDLLWEGQAQYRVEPWVSLHLREPTGNHIHVGMSKTSGNLTLVTVDEAGHVVPHDQPEAVMLVVKNWAMHGSVWPQDHQSPCELL
;
A
#
# COMPACT_ATOMS: atom_id res chain seq x y z
N MET A 1 -6.65 11.32 -18.38
CA MET A 1 -6.42 11.78 -16.99
C MET A 1 -6.66 13.29 -16.82
N ALA A 2 -5.98 14.16 -17.59
CA ALA A 2 -6.07 15.62 -17.40
C ALA A 2 -7.49 16.23 -17.43
N ALA A 3 -8.42 15.68 -18.22
CA ALA A 3 -9.78 16.24 -18.32
C ALA A 3 -10.71 15.89 -17.13
N GLY A 4 -10.51 14.73 -16.47
CA GLY A 4 -11.37 14.28 -15.37
C GLY A 4 -10.83 14.63 -13.98
N TYR A 5 -9.53 14.86 -13.87
CA TYR A 5 -8.85 15.05 -12.60
C TYR A 5 -9.33 16.27 -11.79
N PRO A 6 -9.55 17.47 -12.38
CA PRO A 6 -10.01 18.63 -11.59
C PRO A 6 -11.36 18.38 -10.89
N THR A 7 -12.28 17.71 -11.57
CA THR A 7 -13.58 17.33 -10.99
C THR A 7 -13.40 16.31 -9.88
N CYS A 8 -12.59 15.27 -10.12
CA CYS A 8 -12.26 14.28 -9.09
C CYS A 8 -11.67 14.94 -7.83
N ASP A 9 -10.60 15.73 -7.97
CA ASP A 9 -9.93 16.39 -6.83
C ASP A 9 -10.89 17.34 -6.07
N HIS A 10 -11.75 18.07 -6.78
CA HIS A 10 -12.76 18.92 -6.14
C HIS A 10 -13.72 18.12 -5.26
N PHE A 11 -14.27 17.02 -5.77
CA PHE A 11 -15.21 16.19 -5.01
C PHE A 11 -14.51 15.41 -3.88
N SER A 12 -13.30 14.92 -4.11
CA SER A 12 -12.51 14.24 -3.07
C SER A 12 -12.27 15.13 -1.85
N ARG A 13 -11.91 16.40 -2.06
CA ARG A 13 -11.78 17.37 -0.95
C ARG A 13 -13.09 17.57 -0.18
N HIS A 14 -14.25 17.51 -0.85
CA HIS A 14 -15.54 17.59 -0.18
C HIS A 14 -15.82 16.33 0.65
N CYS A 15 -15.51 15.15 0.12
CA CYS A 15 -15.57 13.89 0.88
C CYS A 15 -14.67 13.96 2.14
N ASP A 16 -13.44 14.43 2.01
CA ASP A 16 -12.50 14.57 3.15
C ASP A 16 -13.05 15.45 4.27
N VAL A 17 -13.79 16.51 3.93
CA VAL A 17 -14.40 17.43 4.91
C VAL A 17 -15.72 16.89 5.46
N ALA A 18 -16.59 16.38 4.59
CA ALA A 18 -17.91 15.88 4.96
C ALA A 18 -17.83 14.62 5.82
N TYR A 19 -16.90 13.71 5.50
CA TYR A 19 -16.74 12.41 6.18
C TYR A 19 -18.08 11.64 6.26
N ASP A 20 -18.79 11.64 5.14
CA ASP A 20 -20.12 11.06 4.97
C ASP A 20 -20.09 10.09 3.79
N GLY A 21 -20.62 8.89 3.99
CA GLY A 21 -20.52 7.81 3.00
C GLY A 21 -21.11 8.19 1.65
N LYS A 22 -22.28 8.82 1.60
CA LYS A 22 -22.94 9.18 0.33
C LYS A 22 -22.18 10.27 -0.41
N THR A 23 -21.65 11.23 0.32
CA THR A 23 -20.80 12.29 -0.25
C THR A 23 -19.52 11.70 -0.84
N CYS A 24 -18.92 10.74 -0.14
CA CYS A 24 -17.71 10.05 -0.57
C CYS A 24 -17.96 9.08 -1.74
N GLU A 25 -19.09 8.39 -1.76
CA GLU A 25 -19.53 7.58 -2.91
C GLU A 25 -19.71 8.45 -4.16
N ALA A 26 -20.35 9.60 -4.03
CA ALA A 26 -20.48 10.55 -5.13
C ALA A 26 -19.11 11.08 -5.61
N ALA A 27 -18.18 11.31 -4.68
CA ALA A 27 -16.83 11.72 -5.02
C ALA A 27 -16.06 10.63 -5.77
N TYR A 28 -16.16 9.37 -5.34
CA TYR A 28 -15.60 8.23 -6.07
C TYR A 28 -16.20 8.13 -7.47
N GLY A 29 -17.52 8.32 -7.62
CA GLY A 29 -18.18 8.39 -8.93
C GLY A 29 -17.62 9.49 -9.84
N ALA A 30 -17.30 10.66 -9.30
CA ALA A 30 -16.66 11.75 -10.04
C ALA A 30 -15.22 11.42 -10.49
N CYS A 31 -14.55 10.50 -9.80
CA CYS A 31 -13.20 10.04 -10.12
C CYS A 31 -13.15 8.88 -11.12
N LYS A 32 -14.29 8.23 -11.43
CA LYS A 32 -14.37 7.11 -12.38
C LYS A 32 -13.67 7.37 -13.73
N PRO A 33 -13.85 8.54 -14.39
CA PRO A 33 -13.15 8.80 -15.66
C PRO A 33 -11.62 8.83 -15.55
N VAL A 34 -11.07 9.05 -14.37
CA VAL A 34 -9.62 8.98 -14.11
C VAL A 34 -9.21 7.51 -13.93
N GLU A 35 -9.94 6.77 -13.11
CA GLU A 35 -9.73 5.33 -12.86
C GLU A 35 -9.83 4.51 -14.15
N ASP A 36 -10.83 4.80 -14.99
CA ASP A 36 -11.10 4.13 -16.27
C ASP A 36 -9.93 4.20 -17.26
N VAL A 37 -9.05 5.21 -17.14
CA VAL A 37 -7.83 5.31 -17.99
C VAL A 37 -6.87 4.14 -17.74
N VAL A 38 -6.86 3.64 -16.50
CA VAL A 38 -6.07 2.48 -16.08
C VAL A 38 -6.91 1.22 -16.22
N MET A 39 -8.09 1.20 -15.62
CA MET A 39 -8.89 -0.03 -15.48
C MET A 39 -9.38 -0.59 -16.83
N ASN A 40 -9.61 0.24 -17.85
CA ASN A 40 -9.98 -0.26 -19.18
C ASN A 40 -8.83 -0.99 -19.90
N LYS A 41 -7.60 -0.87 -19.41
CA LYS A 41 -6.42 -1.60 -19.94
C LYS A 41 -6.20 -2.93 -19.23
N VAL A 42 -6.95 -3.22 -18.17
CA VAL A 42 -6.86 -4.45 -17.40
C VAL A 42 -7.63 -5.55 -18.12
N THR A 43 -6.98 -6.13 -19.13
CA THR A 43 -7.50 -7.21 -19.98
C THR A 43 -6.48 -8.34 -20.05
N PRO A 44 -6.85 -9.54 -20.51
CA PRO A 44 -5.86 -10.60 -20.76
C PRO A 44 -4.79 -10.11 -21.76
N GLY A 45 -3.51 -10.23 -21.39
CA GLY A 45 -2.34 -9.69 -22.10
C GLY A 45 -2.20 -8.16 -22.04
N GLY A 46 -2.99 -7.49 -21.20
CA GLY A 46 -2.97 -6.04 -21.00
C GLY A 46 -2.23 -5.64 -19.73
N LEU A 47 -2.54 -4.44 -19.23
CA LEU A 47 -1.94 -3.89 -18.02
C LEU A 47 -2.31 -4.72 -16.78
N ASN A 48 -1.32 -5.12 -15.98
CA ASN A 48 -1.57 -5.61 -14.62
C ASN A 48 -1.69 -4.42 -13.65
N PRO A 49 -2.83 -4.23 -12.97
CA PRO A 49 -3.02 -3.09 -12.06
C PRO A 49 -2.18 -3.20 -10.77
N TYR A 50 -1.61 -4.37 -10.49
CA TYR A 50 -0.84 -4.63 -9.28
C TYR A 50 0.68 -4.57 -9.51
N ASP A 51 1.17 -4.65 -10.75
CA ASP A 51 2.59 -4.57 -11.06
C ASP A 51 2.78 -4.21 -12.54
N ASP A 52 3.29 -3.02 -12.84
CA ASP A 52 3.46 -2.50 -14.21
C ASP A 52 4.54 -3.20 -15.04
N ARG A 53 5.30 -4.12 -14.45
CA ARG A 53 6.36 -4.90 -15.12
C ARG A 53 5.85 -6.18 -15.77
N VAL A 54 4.62 -6.60 -15.44
CA VAL A 54 4.03 -7.86 -15.90
C VAL A 54 2.67 -7.63 -16.55
N ASP A 55 2.30 -8.51 -17.48
CA ASP A 55 1.00 -8.47 -18.13
C ASP A 55 -0.08 -9.10 -17.23
N CYS A 56 -1.31 -8.59 -17.33
CA CYS A 56 -2.46 -9.23 -16.70
C CYS A 56 -2.87 -10.48 -17.50
N ILE A 57 -2.85 -11.66 -16.89
CA ILE A 57 -3.29 -12.88 -17.57
C ILE A 57 -4.78 -13.18 -17.29
N GLU A 58 -5.20 -13.14 -16.02
CA GLU A 58 -6.58 -13.43 -15.61
C GLU A 58 -7.19 -12.28 -14.79
N PRO A 59 -7.90 -11.35 -15.44
CA PRO A 59 -8.65 -10.30 -14.73
C PRO A 59 -9.75 -10.88 -13.82
N PRO A 60 -10.14 -10.17 -12.74
CA PRO A 60 -9.69 -8.84 -12.34
C PRO A 60 -8.47 -8.85 -11.42
N LEU A 61 -8.04 -10.03 -10.94
CA LEU A 61 -6.95 -10.14 -9.98
C LEU A 61 -5.58 -10.05 -10.64
N CYS A 62 -5.41 -10.50 -11.89
CA CYS A 62 -4.20 -10.38 -12.72
C CYS A 62 -2.87 -10.90 -12.14
N GLY A 63 -2.76 -11.12 -10.83
CA GLY A 63 -1.55 -11.41 -10.11
C GLY A 63 -1.30 -12.90 -9.98
N HIS A 64 -0.10 -13.33 -10.37
CA HIS A 64 0.43 -14.66 -10.07
C HIS A 64 1.07 -14.67 -8.69
N LEU A 65 0.26 -14.45 -7.65
CA LEU A 65 0.70 -14.36 -6.25
C LEU A 65 0.67 -15.72 -5.53
N GLY A 66 0.71 -16.82 -6.29
CA GLY A 66 0.58 -18.18 -5.75
C GLY A 66 -0.82 -18.53 -5.21
N MET A 67 -1.85 -17.74 -5.55
CA MET A 67 -3.20 -17.90 -5.00
C MET A 67 -3.83 -19.25 -5.38
N GLU A 68 -3.52 -19.77 -6.58
CA GLU A 68 -4.02 -21.06 -7.04
C GLU A 68 -3.38 -22.21 -6.24
N GLU A 69 -2.07 -22.16 -6.03
CA GLU A 69 -1.30 -23.11 -5.25
C GLU A 69 -1.75 -23.13 -3.79
N ILE A 70 -1.92 -21.94 -3.20
CA ILE A 70 -2.44 -21.78 -1.83
C ILE A 70 -3.85 -22.37 -1.74
N THR A 71 -4.72 -22.07 -2.70
CA THR A 71 -6.09 -22.61 -2.73
C THR A 71 -6.09 -24.13 -2.83
N LYS A 72 -5.26 -24.70 -3.72
CA LYS A 72 -5.11 -26.16 -3.86
C LYS A 72 -4.59 -26.80 -2.57
N TYR A 73 -3.61 -26.19 -1.92
CA TYR A 73 -3.03 -26.70 -0.67
C TYR A 73 -4.01 -26.65 0.49
N LEU A 74 -4.63 -25.49 0.73
CA LEU A 74 -5.58 -25.29 1.85
C LEU A 74 -6.90 -26.04 1.68
N ASN A 75 -7.21 -26.54 0.48
CA ASN A 75 -8.36 -27.42 0.23
C ASN A 75 -8.09 -28.92 0.42
N GLN A 76 -6.86 -29.30 0.77
CA GLN A 76 -6.56 -30.68 1.10
C GLN A 76 -7.19 -31.04 2.45
N ALA A 77 -7.97 -32.12 2.49
CA ALA A 77 -8.70 -32.53 3.70
C ALA A 77 -7.78 -32.74 4.91
N HIS A 78 -6.56 -33.26 4.69
CA HIS A 78 -5.60 -33.45 5.77
C HIS A 78 -5.03 -32.14 6.30
N VAL A 79 -4.80 -31.13 5.44
CA VAL A 79 -4.37 -29.78 5.84
C VAL A 79 -5.45 -29.11 6.67
N GLN A 80 -6.71 -29.11 6.18
CA GLN A 80 -7.85 -28.55 6.91
C GLN A 80 -8.05 -29.19 8.29
N LYS A 81 -7.97 -30.52 8.34
CA LYS A 81 -8.04 -31.26 9.61
C LYS A 81 -6.90 -30.87 10.56
N GLN A 82 -5.69 -30.68 10.07
CA GLN A 82 -4.53 -30.30 10.88
C GLN A 82 -4.67 -28.88 11.47
N ILE A 83 -5.26 -27.94 10.73
CA ILE A 83 -5.50 -26.56 11.21
C ILE A 83 -6.83 -26.41 11.98
N GLY A 84 -7.53 -27.51 12.27
CA GLY A 84 -8.70 -27.52 13.15
C GLY A 84 -10.03 -27.15 12.48
N VAL A 85 -10.10 -27.16 11.15
CA VAL A 85 -11.37 -27.02 10.42
C VAL A 85 -12.20 -28.29 10.65
N LYS A 86 -13.39 -28.13 11.22
CA LYS A 86 -14.26 -29.25 11.67
C LYS A 86 -14.87 -30.02 10.50
N ASP A 87 -15.42 -29.29 9.54
CA ASP A 87 -16.06 -29.81 8.34
C ASP A 87 -15.29 -29.34 7.12
N GLN A 88 -15.10 -30.19 6.12
CA GLN A 88 -14.35 -29.80 4.92
C GLN A 88 -15.03 -28.62 4.23
N ILE A 89 -14.27 -27.55 3.99
CA ILE A 89 -14.73 -26.34 3.30
C ILE A 89 -14.04 -26.17 1.95
N ASP A 90 -14.68 -25.43 1.05
CA ASP A 90 -14.05 -24.91 -0.15
C ASP A 90 -13.42 -23.55 0.16
N PHE A 91 -12.15 -23.55 0.55
CA PHE A 91 -11.37 -22.35 0.77
C PHE A 91 -11.20 -21.58 -0.55
N LYS A 92 -11.42 -20.26 -0.48
CA LYS A 92 -11.10 -19.30 -1.55
C LYS A 92 -10.18 -18.23 -0.98
N THR A 93 -9.17 -17.81 -1.74
CA THR A 93 -8.26 -16.73 -1.33
C THR A 93 -8.98 -15.39 -1.17
N VAL A 94 -10.01 -15.14 -1.98
CA VAL A 94 -10.85 -13.93 -1.91
C VAL A 94 -12.32 -14.34 -1.96
N ASN A 95 -13.13 -13.80 -1.06
CA ASN A 95 -14.59 -13.95 -1.08
C ASN A 95 -15.20 -12.83 -1.94
N MET A 96 -15.44 -13.14 -3.22
CA MET A 96 -15.97 -12.16 -4.18
C MET A 96 -17.42 -11.75 -3.88
N ASP A 97 -18.23 -12.62 -3.26
CA ASP A 97 -19.60 -12.30 -2.89
C ASP A 97 -19.64 -11.26 -1.77
N LEU A 98 -18.76 -11.38 -0.78
CA LEU A 98 -18.60 -10.37 0.27
C LEU A 98 -18.05 -9.07 -0.31
N ASN A 99 -17.08 -9.14 -1.22
CA ASN A 99 -16.53 -7.98 -1.91
C ASN A 99 -17.62 -7.21 -2.68
N GLU A 100 -18.49 -7.90 -3.43
CA GLU A 100 -19.59 -7.27 -4.17
C GLU A 100 -20.66 -6.66 -3.26
N GLN A 101 -20.93 -7.30 -2.12
CA GLN A 101 -21.84 -6.74 -1.12
C GLN A 101 -21.25 -5.49 -0.47
N TRP A 102 -19.96 -5.52 -0.13
CA TRP A 102 -19.27 -4.40 0.51
C TRP A 102 -19.04 -3.22 -0.44
N SER A 103 -18.83 -3.47 -1.74
CA SER A 103 -18.66 -2.41 -2.75
C SER A 103 -19.90 -1.55 -2.98
N LYS A 104 -21.06 -2.01 -2.51
CA LYS A 104 -22.34 -1.26 -2.53
C LYS A 104 -22.53 -0.43 -1.26
N ALA A 105 -21.66 -0.56 -0.26
CA ALA A 105 -21.74 0.21 0.97
C ALA A 105 -21.04 1.57 0.77
N PRO A 106 -21.74 2.70 0.95
CA PRO A 106 -21.14 4.02 0.75
C PRO A 106 -20.00 4.30 1.75
N GLU A 107 -19.97 3.61 2.89
CA GLU A 107 -18.90 3.69 3.88
C GLU A 107 -17.54 3.24 3.35
N LEU A 108 -17.50 2.41 2.30
CA LEU A 108 -16.26 1.99 1.66
C LEU A 108 -15.42 3.18 1.16
N PHE A 109 -16.09 4.26 0.76
CA PHE A 109 -15.42 5.41 0.14
C PHE A 109 -14.97 6.46 1.15
N ILE A 110 -15.29 6.29 2.44
CA ILE A 110 -14.86 7.22 3.48
C ILE A 110 -13.35 7.04 3.70
N PRO A 111 -12.52 8.09 3.52
CA PRO A 111 -11.08 7.99 3.68
C PRO A 111 -10.71 7.83 5.15
N THR A 112 -9.78 6.92 5.44
CA THR A 112 -9.30 6.66 6.81
C THR A 112 -8.15 7.59 7.24
N SER A 113 -7.90 8.67 6.50
CA SER A 113 -6.80 9.60 6.75
C SER A 113 -6.94 10.29 8.10
N ARG A 114 -8.16 10.61 8.54
CA ARG A 114 -8.44 11.19 9.86
C ARG A 114 -8.05 10.26 11.00
N GLU A 115 -8.29 8.96 10.85
CA GLU A 115 -7.93 7.94 11.84
C GLU A 115 -6.41 7.82 11.95
N VAL A 116 -5.70 7.84 10.82
CA VAL A 116 -4.22 7.82 10.80
C VAL A 116 -3.66 9.07 11.49
N ALA A 117 -4.18 10.26 11.20
CA ALA A 117 -3.77 11.48 11.89
C ALA A 117 -4.02 11.40 13.41
N ALA A 118 -5.17 10.86 13.83
CA ALA A 118 -5.47 10.67 15.25
C ALA A 118 -4.53 9.68 15.94
N ILE A 119 -4.09 8.63 15.24
CA ILE A 119 -3.09 7.66 15.74
C ILE A 119 -1.72 8.35 15.94
N LEU A 120 -1.32 9.20 15.00
CA LEU A 120 -0.06 9.96 15.09
C LEU A 120 -0.08 10.97 16.25
N ASP A 121 -1.12 11.79 16.33
CA ASP A 121 -1.18 12.93 17.28
C ASP A 121 -1.57 12.50 18.69
N LYS A 122 -2.60 11.64 18.84
CA LYS A 122 -3.20 11.37 20.16
C LYS A 122 -2.66 10.11 20.82
N LYS A 123 -2.17 9.15 20.02
CA LYS A 123 -1.66 7.87 20.52
C LYS A 123 -0.15 7.79 20.46
N HIS A 124 0.51 8.74 19.79
CA HIS A 124 1.95 8.75 19.54
C HIS A 124 2.45 7.38 19.07
N THR A 125 1.62 6.68 18.29
CA THR A 125 1.92 5.34 17.79
C THR A 125 2.73 5.50 16.52
N ARG A 126 3.84 4.77 16.43
CA ARG A 126 4.64 4.73 15.20
C ARG A 126 3.81 4.12 14.08
N VAL A 127 3.81 4.77 12.92
CA VAL A 127 3.14 4.33 11.70
C VAL A 127 4.21 4.09 10.64
N LEU A 128 4.23 2.88 10.10
CA LEU A 128 5.07 2.49 8.97
C LEU A 128 4.18 2.26 7.75
N VAL A 129 4.51 2.92 6.66
CA VAL A 129 3.87 2.77 5.36
C VAL A 129 4.90 2.19 4.42
N ILE A 130 4.55 1.12 3.70
CA ILE A 130 5.42 0.47 2.71
C ILE A 130 4.64 0.40 1.40
N ASN A 131 5.22 0.92 0.31
CA ASN A 131 4.64 0.90 -1.04
C ASN A 131 5.66 0.33 -2.03
N GLY A 132 5.22 -0.50 -2.96
CA GLY A 132 6.02 -0.88 -4.13
C GLY A 132 5.92 0.15 -5.24
N ASN A 133 7.03 0.49 -5.89
CA ASN A 133 7.09 1.51 -6.94
C ASN A 133 6.44 1.13 -8.27
N ASN A 134 6.12 -0.15 -8.47
CA ASN A 134 5.47 -0.70 -9.65
C ASN A 134 3.96 -0.95 -9.45
N ASP A 135 3.42 -0.63 -8.26
CA ASP A 135 1.97 -0.69 -8.01
C ASP A 135 1.25 0.44 -8.78
N ILE A 136 0.22 0.10 -9.55
CA ILE A 136 -0.56 1.09 -10.30
C ILE A 136 -1.81 1.50 -9.53
N ILE A 137 -2.53 0.52 -8.96
CA ILE A 137 -3.82 0.75 -8.31
C ILE A 137 -3.67 1.51 -6.98
N VAL A 138 -2.58 1.28 -6.26
CA VAL A 138 -2.15 2.08 -5.09
C VAL A 138 -0.74 2.64 -5.34
N ASN A 139 -0.65 3.48 -6.37
CA ASN A 139 0.64 3.99 -6.83
C ASN A 139 1.37 4.86 -5.81
N THR A 140 2.70 4.77 -5.85
CA THR A 140 3.62 5.47 -4.96
C THR A 140 3.37 6.99 -4.92
N GLU A 141 3.15 7.65 -6.06
CA GLU A 141 2.98 9.11 -6.07
C GLU A 141 1.67 9.55 -5.39
N GLY A 142 0.61 8.75 -5.53
CA GLY A 142 -0.64 8.93 -4.79
C GLY A 142 -0.43 8.80 -3.28
N VAL A 143 0.27 7.74 -2.85
CA VAL A 143 0.57 7.51 -1.43
C VAL A 143 1.47 8.60 -0.85
N LYS A 144 2.53 9.00 -1.56
CA LYS A 144 3.39 10.13 -1.16
C LYS A 144 2.58 11.39 -0.93
N ARG A 145 1.70 11.74 -1.88
CA ARG A 145 0.86 12.93 -1.78
C ARG A 145 -0.10 12.84 -0.59
N ILE A 146 -0.74 11.69 -0.37
CA ILE A 146 -1.63 11.50 0.79
C ILE A 146 -0.90 11.80 2.10
N PHE A 147 0.33 11.31 2.27
CA PHE A 147 1.09 11.53 3.51
C PHE A 147 1.75 12.91 3.61
N ASP A 148 2.10 13.55 2.49
CA ASP A 148 2.53 14.96 2.48
C ASP A 148 1.37 15.91 2.82
N ASP A 149 0.16 15.62 2.36
CA ASP A 149 -1.05 16.45 2.57
C ASP A 149 -1.81 16.09 3.86
N LEU A 150 -1.47 14.98 4.52
CA LEU A 150 -2.09 14.52 5.78
C LEU A 150 -1.98 15.60 6.85
N LEU A 151 -3.10 16.05 7.39
CA LEU A 151 -3.14 17.05 8.45
C LEU A 151 -2.91 16.38 9.82
N TRP A 152 -1.71 16.58 10.38
CA TRP A 152 -1.31 16.13 11.72
C TRP A 152 -0.24 17.08 12.29
N GLU A 153 0.07 16.99 13.59
CA GLU A 153 0.94 17.95 14.27
C GLU A 153 2.33 18.09 13.62
N GLY A 154 2.90 16.98 13.13
CA GLY A 154 4.21 16.93 12.49
C GLY A 154 4.21 17.10 10.98
N GLN A 155 3.08 17.46 10.34
CA GLN A 155 2.99 17.57 8.88
C GLN A 155 4.04 18.52 8.29
N ALA A 156 4.21 19.71 8.90
CA ALA A 156 5.11 20.73 8.37
C ALA A 156 6.56 20.22 8.33
N GLN A 157 6.99 19.52 9.38
CA GLN A 157 8.31 18.88 9.45
C GLN A 157 8.39 17.73 8.45
N TYR A 158 7.39 16.84 8.41
CA TYR A 158 7.38 15.73 7.46
C TYR A 158 7.52 16.21 6.02
N ARG A 159 6.78 17.24 5.60
CA ARG A 159 6.83 17.76 4.22
C ARG A 159 8.23 18.20 3.79
N VAL A 160 9.03 18.76 4.71
CA VAL A 160 10.39 19.25 4.39
C VAL A 160 11.47 18.19 4.56
N GLU A 161 11.18 17.04 5.17
CA GLU A 161 12.18 15.99 5.31
C GLU A 161 12.56 15.37 3.97
N PRO A 162 13.86 15.11 3.73
CA PRO A 162 14.32 14.53 2.49
C PRO A 162 13.98 13.05 2.43
N TRP A 163 13.81 12.56 1.21
CA TRP A 163 13.87 11.14 0.93
C TRP A 163 15.32 10.67 1.03
N VAL A 164 15.54 9.58 1.77
CA VAL A 164 16.84 8.98 1.98
C VAL A 164 16.88 7.59 1.35
N SER A 165 17.98 7.29 0.67
CA SER A 165 18.19 6.02 -0.04
C SER A 165 18.32 4.84 0.92
N LEU A 166 17.47 3.84 0.75
CA LEU A 166 17.48 2.57 1.47
C LEU A 166 18.40 1.58 0.75
N HIS A 167 19.26 0.93 1.52
CA HIS A 167 20.19 -0.06 1.00
C HIS A 167 20.12 -1.37 1.77
N LEU A 168 20.23 -2.47 1.04
CA LEU A 168 20.46 -3.80 1.58
C LEU A 168 21.94 -4.12 1.53
N ARG A 169 22.49 -4.62 2.65
CA ARG A 169 23.87 -5.10 2.72
C ARG A 169 23.93 -6.56 2.34
N GLU A 170 24.64 -6.87 1.26
CA GLU A 170 24.88 -8.23 0.82
C GLU A 170 25.91 -8.95 1.72
N PRO A 171 25.92 -10.30 1.74
CA PRO A 171 26.97 -11.07 2.39
C PRO A 171 28.40 -10.76 1.89
N THR A 172 28.51 -10.30 0.64
CA THR A 172 29.76 -9.86 0.00
C THR A 172 30.29 -8.52 0.56
N GLY A 173 29.47 -7.80 1.32
CA GLY A 173 29.77 -6.47 1.85
C GLY A 173 29.29 -5.31 0.97
N ASN A 174 28.73 -5.60 -0.21
CA ASN A 174 28.15 -4.57 -1.09
C ASN A 174 26.84 -4.01 -0.52
N HIS A 175 26.51 -2.79 -0.94
CA HIS A 175 25.22 -2.16 -0.65
C HIS A 175 24.41 -2.06 -1.95
N ILE A 176 23.24 -2.68 -1.97
CA ILE A 176 22.29 -2.61 -3.08
C ILE A 176 21.22 -1.61 -2.71
N HIS A 177 20.96 -0.64 -3.59
CA HIS A 177 19.81 0.24 -3.45
C HIS A 177 18.52 -0.56 -3.62
N VAL A 178 17.58 -0.40 -2.68
CA VAL A 178 16.31 -1.14 -2.67
C VAL A 178 15.09 -0.22 -2.60
N GLY A 179 15.31 1.10 -2.68
CA GLY A 179 14.26 2.12 -2.65
C GLY A 179 14.60 3.27 -1.72
N MET A 180 13.58 3.96 -1.22
CA MET A 180 13.73 5.21 -0.47
C MET A 180 12.88 5.19 0.79
N SER A 181 13.24 6.00 1.78
CA SER A 181 12.36 6.27 2.91
C SER A 181 12.35 7.73 3.30
N LYS A 182 11.26 8.13 3.95
CA LYS A 182 11.04 9.46 4.50
C LYS A 182 10.46 9.29 5.89
N THR A 183 11.11 9.85 6.89
CA THR A 183 10.71 9.70 8.30
C THR A 183 10.65 11.06 8.97
N SER A 184 9.57 11.33 9.69
CA SER A 184 9.48 12.47 10.61
C SER A 184 8.63 12.10 11.81
N GLY A 185 9.18 12.29 13.02
CA GLY A 185 8.53 11.89 14.26
C GLY A 185 8.12 10.41 14.24
N ASN A 186 6.81 10.16 14.34
CA ASN A 186 6.24 8.81 14.41
C ASN A 186 5.81 8.25 13.05
N LEU A 187 5.98 8.99 11.95
CA LEU A 187 5.60 8.55 10.61
C LEU A 187 6.84 8.20 9.80
N THR A 188 6.86 6.98 9.27
CA THR A 188 7.85 6.53 8.28
C THR A 188 7.13 6.00 7.04
N LEU A 189 7.47 6.54 5.87
CA LEU A 189 7.06 6.02 4.57
C LEU A 189 8.28 5.43 3.86
N VAL A 190 8.14 4.20 3.37
CA VAL A 190 9.13 3.50 2.58
C VAL A 190 8.55 3.19 1.19
N THR A 191 9.29 3.53 0.15
CA THR A 191 9.02 3.11 -1.22
C THR A 191 10.06 2.08 -1.62
N VAL A 192 9.63 0.96 -2.17
CA VAL A 192 10.50 -0.17 -2.52
C VAL A 192 10.57 -0.28 -4.04
N ASP A 193 11.79 -0.29 -4.56
CA ASP A 193 12.04 -0.46 -5.99
C ASP A 193 11.78 -1.90 -6.42
N GLU A 194 11.44 -2.09 -7.69
CA GLU A 194 11.23 -3.41 -8.27
C GLU A 194 10.19 -4.25 -7.50
N ALA A 195 9.12 -3.59 -7.05
CA ALA A 195 8.03 -4.18 -6.29
C ALA A 195 6.68 -3.59 -6.69
N GLY A 196 5.67 -4.44 -6.88
CA GLY A 196 4.29 -4.07 -7.11
C GLY A 196 3.49 -3.97 -5.81
N HIS A 197 2.21 -4.30 -5.90
CA HIS A 197 1.22 -4.21 -4.82
C HIS A 197 1.56 -5.10 -3.62
N VAL A 198 2.12 -6.28 -3.87
CA VAL A 198 2.50 -7.24 -2.83
C VAL A 198 4.00 -7.16 -2.61
N VAL A 199 4.46 -6.03 -2.06
CA VAL A 199 5.89 -5.74 -1.83
C VAL A 199 6.69 -6.91 -1.22
N PRO A 200 6.20 -7.65 -0.20
CA PRO A 200 6.95 -8.77 0.38
C PRO A 200 7.13 -9.96 -0.57
N HIS A 201 6.26 -10.11 -1.58
CA HIS A 201 6.39 -11.13 -2.61
C HIS A 201 7.52 -10.79 -3.59
N ASP A 202 7.58 -9.52 -4.02
CA ASP A 202 8.53 -9.09 -5.06
C ASP A 202 9.92 -8.77 -4.49
N GLN A 203 9.99 -8.24 -3.28
CA GLN A 203 11.23 -7.83 -2.60
C GLN A 203 11.28 -8.32 -1.14
N PRO A 204 11.30 -9.64 -0.89
CA PRO A 204 11.23 -10.19 0.46
C PRO A 204 12.38 -9.74 1.37
N GLU A 205 13.60 -9.64 0.85
CA GLU A 205 14.77 -9.23 1.63
C GLU A 205 14.70 -7.76 2.04
N ALA A 206 14.25 -6.88 1.13
CA ALA A 206 14.10 -5.45 1.41
C ALA A 206 13.02 -5.22 2.47
N VAL A 207 11.86 -5.88 2.35
CA VAL A 207 10.78 -5.75 3.34
C VAL A 207 11.20 -6.33 4.68
N MET A 208 11.90 -7.47 4.69
CA MET A 208 12.42 -8.05 5.93
C MET A 208 13.34 -7.09 6.67
N LEU A 209 14.25 -6.41 5.95
CA LEU A 209 15.12 -5.38 6.53
C LEU A 209 14.31 -4.25 7.18
N VAL A 210 13.37 -3.68 6.43
CA VAL A 210 12.51 -2.55 6.85
C VAL A 210 11.71 -2.92 8.10
N VAL A 211 10.97 -4.03 8.05
CA VAL A 211 10.07 -4.46 9.13
C VAL A 211 10.87 -4.82 10.37
N LYS A 212 11.97 -5.55 10.22
CA LYS A 212 12.84 -5.96 11.33
C LYS A 212 13.44 -4.75 12.04
N ASN A 213 14.05 -3.83 11.30
CA ASN A 213 14.66 -2.63 11.89
C ASN A 213 13.59 -1.76 12.55
N TRP A 214 12.46 -1.53 11.88
CA TRP A 214 11.41 -0.67 12.40
C TRP A 214 10.80 -1.24 13.69
N ALA A 215 10.52 -2.55 13.72
CA ALA A 215 9.96 -3.21 14.89
C ALA A 215 10.92 -3.15 16.09
N MET A 216 12.20 -3.46 15.88
CA MET A 216 13.18 -3.58 16.96
C MET A 216 13.79 -2.24 17.39
N HIS A 217 13.90 -1.27 16.49
CA HIS A 217 14.67 -0.04 16.70
C HIS A 217 13.86 1.24 16.49
N GLY A 218 12.66 1.16 15.89
CA GLY A 218 11.88 2.34 15.55
C GLY A 218 12.44 3.14 14.38
N SER A 219 13.35 2.55 13.63
CA SER A 219 13.99 3.12 12.46
C SER A 219 14.03 2.05 11.38
N VAL A 220 13.89 2.42 10.12
CA VAL A 220 14.08 1.47 9.00
C VAL A 220 15.56 1.22 8.70
N TRP A 221 16.44 2.00 9.32
CA TRP A 221 17.89 1.90 9.19
C TRP A 221 18.50 0.91 10.18
N PRO A 222 19.57 0.20 9.78
CA PRO A 222 20.45 -0.53 10.69
C PRO A 222 21.05 0.40 11.77
N GLN A 223 21.37 -0.14 12.96
CA GLN A 223 21.90 0.67 14.08
C GLN A 223 23.28 1.29 13.82
N ASP A 224 24.04 0.75 12.88
CA ASP A 224 25.31 1.28 12.38
C ASP A 224 25.14 2.51 11.46
N HIS A 225 23.91 2.85 11.08
CA HIS A 225 23.54 4.12 10.46
C HIS A 225 22.94 5.09 11.50
N GLN A 226 23.75 5.53 12.46
CA GLN A 226 23.47 6.79 13.15
C GLN A 226 23.80 7.94 12.18
N SER A 227 22.76 8.69 11.79
CA SER A 227 22.67 9.98 11.09
C SER A 227 23.89 10.57 10.34
N PRO A 228 23.71 11.14 9.12
CA PRO A 228 24.65 12.10 8.53
C PRO A 228 24.64 13.49 9.21
N CYS A 229 24.18 13.59 10.46
CA CYS A 229 24.07 14.86 11.19
C CYS A 229 24.92 14.82 12.47
N GLU A 230 26.22 14.67 12.30
CA GLU A 230 27.17 15.35 13.18
C GLU A 230 27.56 16.66 12.49
N LEU A 231 26.72 17.69 12.68
CA LEU A 231 27.13 19.07 12.49
C LEU A 231 27.87 19.51 13.75
N LEU A 232 29.20 19.59 13.64
CA LEU A 232 30.04 20.54 14.38
C LEU A 232 30.84 21.36 13.38
#